data_AF-A0A0F9MD38-F1
#
_entry.id   AF-A0A0F9MD38-F1
#
_cell.length_a   1.000
_cell.length_b   1.000
_cell.length_c   1.000
_cell.angle_alpha   90.00
_cell.angle_beta   90.00
_cell.angle_gamma   90.00
#
_symmetry.space_group_name_H-M   'P 1'
#
loop_
_entity.id
_entity.type
_entity.pdbx_description
1 polymer ?
#
loop_
_entity_poly.entity_id
_entity_poly.type
_entity_poly.pdbx_seq_one_letter_code
_entity_poly.pdbx_strand_id
1 'polypeptide(L)' 'MKGKTRAYNNQWIIQAHNNLIKARYNIRRVAEKVAEKGDYSKIQEVINIALDQINFSLTQLNNLQSLFNDPRAVKIEV' A
#
# COMPACT_ATOMS: atom_id res chain seq x y z
N MET A 1 -23.40 -17.03 -5.72
CA MET A 1 -22.96 -15.75 -5.11
C MET A 1 -21.44 -15.60 -4.95
N LYS A 2 -20.62 -16.67 -5.00
CA LYS A 2 -19.15 -16.63 -4.82
C LYS A 2 -18.39 -15.65 -5.75
N GLY A 3 -18.84 -15.45 -6.99
CA GLY A 3 -18.22 -14.51 -7.93
C GLY A 3 -18.36 -13.02 -7.55
N LYS A 4 -19.43 -12.65 -6.82
CA LYS A 4 -19.66 -11.26 -6.39
C LYS A 4 -18.71 -10.87 -5.25
N THR A 5 -18.50 -11.75 -4.27
CA THR A 5 -17.59 -11.50 -3.13
C THR A 5 -16.13 -11.30 -3.55
N ARG A 6 -15.63 -12.11 -4.50
CA ARG A 6 -14.26 -11.95 -5.05
C ARG A 6 -14.08 -10.60 -5.75
N ALA A 7 -15.09 -10.16 -6.51
CA ALA A 7 -15.05 -8.87 -7.18
C ALA A 7 -14.98 -7.71 -6.18
N TYR A 8 -15.77 -7.75 -5.10
CA TYR A 8 -15.73 -6.74 -4.04
C TYR A 8 -14.39 -6.70 -3.31
N ASN A 9 -13.83 -7.85 -2.93
CA ASN A 9 -12.51 -7.90 -2.28
C ASN A 9 -11.42 -7.31 -3.17
N ASN A 10 -11.42 -7.64 -4.47
CA ASN A 10 -10.48 -7.06 -5.43
C ASN A 10 -10.64 -5.54 -5.55
N GLN A 11 -11.87 -5.02 -5.55
CA GLN A 11 -12.13 -3.58 -5.57
C GLN A 11 -11.58 -2.89 -4.32
N TRP A 12 -11.77 -3.46 -3.13
CA TRP A 12 -11.24 -2.90 -1.89
C TRP A 12 -9.71 -2.89 -1.85
N ILE A 13 -9.07 -3.95 -2.35
CA ILE A 13 -7.60 -4.01 -2.46
C ILE A 13 -7.07 -2.92 -3.41
N ILE A 14 -7.72 -2.75 -4.57
CA ILE A 14 -7.35 -1.69 -5.53
C ILE A 14 -7.53 -0.30 -4.92
N GLN A 15 -8.62 -0.06 -4.19
CA GLN A 15 -8.85 1.21 -3.51
C GLN A 15 -7.78 1.49 -2.44
N ALA A 16 -7.46 0.51 -1.59
CA ALA A 16 -6.41 0.62 -0.59
C ALA A 16 -5.04 0.90 -1.23
N HIS A 17 -4.71 0.20 -2.32
CA HIS A 17 -3.46 0.39 -3.06
C HIS A 17 -3.35 1.82 -3.60
N ASN A 18 -4.41 2.33 -4.23
CA ASN A 18 -4.43 3.70 -4.76
C ASN A 18 -4.29 4.76 -3.66
N ASN A 19 -4.89 4.55 -2.49
CA ASN A 19 -4.75 5.45 -1.34
C ASN A 19 -3.30 5.46 -0.81
N LEU A 20 -2.64 4.31 -0.73
CA LEU A 20 -1.24 4.21 -0.34
C LEU A 20 -0.29 4.87 -1.36
N ILE A 21 -0.56 4.75 -2.66
CA ILE A 21 0.23 5.46 -3.69
C ILE A 21 0.12 6.97 -3.51
N LYS A 22 -1.09 7.50 -3.26
CA LYS A 22 -1.30 8.92 -2.96
C LYS A 22 -0.58 9.35 -1.68
N ALA A 23 -0.68 8.56 -0.61
CA ALA A 23 0.02 8.82 0.64
C ALA A 23 1.55 8.88 0.42
N ARG A 24 2.12 7.91 -0.30
CA ARG A 24 3.54 7.86 -0.64
C ARG A 24 4.00 9.12 -1.38
N TYR A 25 3.21 9.53 -2.37
CA TYR A 25 3.50 10.76 -3.14
C TYR A 25 3.51 11.99 -2.22
N ASN A 26 2.50 12.14 -1.35
CA ASN A 26 2.44 13.26 -0.42
C ASN A 26 3.61 13.27 0.57
N ILE A 27 4.00 12.11 1.12
CA ILE A 27 5.14 12.02 2.06
C ILE A 27 6.46 12.35 1.36
N ARG A 28 6.66 11.93 0.10
CA ARG A 28 7.83 12.33 -0.69
C ARG A 28 7.92 13.85 -0.85
N ARG A 29 6.80 14.52 -1.11
CA ARG A 29 6.76 16.00 -1.17
C ARG A 29 7.09 16.64 0.18
N VAL A 30 6.65 16.05 1.28
CA VAL A 30 7.06 16.51 2.63
C VAL A 30 8.58 16.36 2.79
N ALA A 31 9.16 15.24 2.36
CA ALA A 31 10.60 15.01 2.39
C ALA A 31 11.39 16.07 1.61
N GLU A 32 10.95 16.38 0.39
CA GLU A 32 11.52 17.44 -0.46
C GLU A 32 11.48 18.79 0.26
N LYS A 33 10.32 19.15 0.85
CA LYS A 33 10.16 20.41 1.59
C LYS A 33 10.96 20.50 2.87
N VAL A 34 11.17 19.39 3.55
CA VAL A 34 12.06 19.32 4.72
C VAL A 34 13.51 19.53 4.29
N ALA A 35 13.96 18.86 3.22
CA ALA A 35 15.31 19.00 2.70
C ALA A 35 15.63 20.44 2.23
N GLU A 36 14.64 21.15 1.65
CA GLU A 36 14.76 22.58 1.29
C GLU A 36 15.02 23.51 2.50
N LYS A 37 14.64 23.11 3.71
CA LYS A 37 14.73 23.94 4.93
C LYS A 37 15.97 23.66 5.77
N GLY A 38 16.77 22.67 5.40
CA GLY A 38 17.95 22.23 6.13
C GLY A 38 17.83 20.79 6.66
N ASP A 39 18.83 20.36 7.42
CA ASP A 39 18.91 18.98 7.88
C ASP A 39 18.13 18.78 9.19
N TYR A 40 16.93 18.24 9.08
CA TYR A 40 16.10 17.83 10.21
C TYR A 40 16.12 16.31 10.33
N SER A 41 17.24 15.76 10.83
CA SER A 41 17.49 14.32 10.90
C SER A 41 16.33 13.51 11.52
N LYS A 42 15.74 13.99 12.62
CA LYS A 42 14.57 13.34 13.24
C LYS A 42 13.32 13.31 12.34
N ILE A 43 13.09 14.38 11.58
CA ILE A 43 11.95 14.42 10.64
C ILE A 43 12.22 13.50 9.46
N GLN A 44 13.46 13.48 8.94
CA GLN A 44 13.85 12.56 7.87
C GLN A 44 13.72 11.10 8.29
N GLU A 45 14.09 10.75 9.53
CA GLU A 45 13.91 9.41 10.08
C GLU A 45 12.43 8.99 10.07
N VAL A 46 11.53 9.84 10.58
CA VAL A 46 10.08 9.57 10.57
C VAL A 46 9.54 9.42 9.15
N ILE A 47 9.99 10.26 8.22
CA ILE A 47 9.62 10.19 6.81
C ILE A 47 10.06 8.86 6.19
N ASN A 48 11.30 8.43 6.44
CA ASN A 48 11.84 7.19 5.92
C ASN A 48 11.06 5.98 6.44
N ILE A 49 10.80 5.93 7.76
CA ILE A 49 9.97 4.88 8.37
C ILE A 49 8.58 4.83 7.72
N ALA A 50 7.94 5.99 7.53
CA ALA A 50 6.61 6.05 6.92
C ALA A 50 6.63 5.58 5.46
N LEU A 51 7.64 5.94 4.67
CA LEU A 51 7.80 5.49 3.29
C LEU A 51 8.03 3.97 3.21
N ASP A 52 8.85 3.42 4.11
CA ASP A 52 9.12 1.98 4.18
C ASP A 52 7.87 1.19 4.54
N GLN A 53 7.08 1.65 5.52
CA GLN A 53 5.80 1.04 5.89
C GLN A 53 4.80 1.06 4.73
N ILE A 54 4.73 2.15 3.96
CA ILE A 54 3.89 2.22 2.77
C ILE A 54 4.36 1.24 1.70
N ASN A 55 5.66 1.18 1.42
CA ASN A 55 6.21 0.24 0.43
C ASN A 55 5.95 -1.21 0.83
N PHE A 56 6.14 -1.56 2.11
CA PHE A 56 5.78 -2.86 2.64
C PHE A 56 4.28 -3.16 2.43
N SER A 57 3.41 -2.21 2.79
CA SER A 57 1.96 -2.36 2.65
C SER A 57 1.52 -2.54 1.19
N LEU A 58 2.13 -1.81 0.26
CA LEU A 58 1.88 -1.97 -1.18
C LEU A 58 2.25 -3.38 -1.66
N THR A 59 3.39 -3.91 -1.22
CA THR A 59 3.78 -5.30 -1.52
C THR A 59 2.77 -6.30 -0.96
N GLN A 60 2.30 -6.11 0.28
CA GLN A 60 1.29 -7.01 0.87
C GLN A 60 -0.05 -6.95 0.12
N LEU A 61 -0.48 -5.78 -0.32
CA LEU A 61 -1.70 -5.66 -1.14
C LEU A 61 -1.56 -6.34 -2.51
N ASN A 62 -0.39 -6.24 -3.15
CA ASN A 62 -0.11 -6.96 -4.39
C ASN A 62 -0.13 -8.48 -4.18
N ASN A 63 0.45 -8.96 -3.08
CA ASN A 63 0.39 -10.37 -2.70
C ASN A 63 -1.05 -10.84 -2.46
N LEU A 64 -1.85 -10.07 -1.72
CA LEU A 64 -3.27 -10.35 -1.53
C LEU A 64 -4.02 -10.40 -2.85
N GLN A 65 -3.80 -9.43 -3.74
CA GLN A 65 -4.43 -9.40 -5.05
C GLN A 65 -4.06 -10.62 -5.89
N SER A 66 -2.78 -11.04 -5.84
CA SER A 66 -2.30 -12.25 -6.50
C SER A 66 -3.01 -13.50 -5.97
N LEU A 67 -3.10 -13.65 -4.64
CA LEU A 67 -3.78 -14.77 -3.99
C LEU A 67 -5.27 -14.83 -4.30
N PHE A 68 -5.98 -13.68 -4.27
CA PHE A 68 -7.38 -13.63 -4.68
C PHE A 68 -7.57 -13.90 -6.17
N ASN A 69 -6.52 -13.72 -6.98
CA ASN A 69 -6.56 -14.03 -8.39
C ASN A 69 -6.15 -15.47 -8.73
N ASP A 70 -5.50 -16.19 -7.82
CA ASP A 70 -5.12 -17.58 -7.99
C ASP A 70 -6.37 -18.48 -8.10
N PRO A 71 -6.56 -19.22 -9.21
CA PRO A 71 -7.69 -20.14 -9.36
C PRO A 71 -7.72 -21.28 -8.33
N ARG A 72 -6.59 -21.60 -7.69
CA ARG A 72 -6.48 -22.61 -6.64
C ARG A 72 -6.93 -22.09 -5.27
N ALA A 73 -6.82 -20.79 -5.01
CA ALA A 73 -7.25 -20.19 -3.74
C ALA A 73 -8.77 -20.34 -3.49
N VAL A 74 -9.56 -20.59 -4.55
CA VAL A 74 -11.00 -20.89 -4.47
C VAL A 74 -11.29 -22.20 -3.73
N LYS A 75 -10.30 -23.10 -3.60
CA LYS A 75 -10.44 -24.42 -2.96
C LYS A 75 -10.02 -24.45 -1.48
N ILE A 76 -9.60 -23.33 -0.91
CA ILE A 76 -9.33 -23.25 0.53
C ILE A 76 -10.69 -23.13 1.21
N GLU A 77 -11.28 -24.29 1.53
CA GLU A 77 -12.45 -24.37 2.40
C GLU A 77 -12.06 -23.89 3.79
N VAL A 78 -12.77 -22.85 4.27
CA VAL A 78 -12.76 -22.45 5.67
C VAL A 78 -13.83 -23.26 6.39
#